data_AF-A0A838FFP9-F1
#
_entry.id   AF-A0A838FFP9-F1
#
_cell.length_a   1.000
_cell.length_b   1.000
_cell.length_c   1.000
_cell.angle_alpha   90.00
_cell.angle_beta   90.00
_cell.angle_gamma   90.00
#
_symmetry.space_group_name_H-M   'P 1'
#
loop_
_entity.id
_entity.type
_entity.pdbx_description
1 polymer ?
#
loop_
_entity_poly.entity_id
_entity_poly.type
_entity_poly.pdbx_seq_one_letter_code
_entity_poly.pdbx_strand_id
1 'polypeptide(L)'
;MSTAATLRVCALYPDLMNIYADRGNIAVLRARCEWRGIGFELAASGLGEPLEEAAHDLFYIGGGQDRDQVAVARDMVATKRDAIHRAVDRGAALLAVCGG
;
A
#
# COMPACT_ATOMS: atom_id res chain seq x y z
N MET A 1 -13.02 -12.28 -25.15
CA MET A 1 -12.31 -12.70 -23.93
C MET A 1 -12.19 -11.47 -23.05
N SER A 2 -12.86 -11.43 -21.89
CA SER A 2 -12.64 -10.35 -20.92
C SER A 2 -11.23 -10.52 -20.39
N THR A 3 -10.37 -9.52 -20.56
CA THR A 3 -9.11 -9.47 -19.81
C THR A 3 -9.46 -9.51 -18.33
N ALA A 4 -8.92 -10.48 -17.59
CA ALA A 4 -9.09 -10.53 -16.15
C ALA A 4 -8.55 -9.21 -15.56
N ALA A 5 -9.36 -8.50 -14.78
CA ALA A 5 -8.89 -7.28 -14.13
C ALA A 5 -7.77 -7.65 -13.14
N THR A 6 -6.70 -6.86 -13.09
CA THR A 6 -5.60 -7.01 -12.13
C THR A 6 -5.71 -5.93 -11.07
N LEU A 7 -5.67 -6.31 -9.79
CA LEU A 7 -5.56 -5.39 -8.68
C LEU A 7 -4.09 -5.07 -8.42
N ARG A 8 -3.69 -3.81 -8.61
CA ARG A 8 -2.33 -3.32 -8.36
C ARG A 8 -2.26 -2.70 -6.97
N VAL A 9 -1.49 -3.33 -6.08
CA VAL A 9 -1.33 -2.93 -4.69
C VAL A 9 0.05 -2.33 -4.46
N CYS A 10 0.13 -1.21 -3.73
CA CYS A 10 1.38 -0.67 -3.20
C CYS A 10 1.41 -0.80 -1.68
N ALA A 11 2.39 -1.55 -1.16
CA ALA A 11 2.69 -1.54 0.26
C ALA A 11 3.62 -0.36 0.60
N LEU A 12 3.14 0.55 1.45
CA LEU A 12 3.90 1.69 1.94
C LEU A 12 4.76 1.24 3.13
N TYR A 13 6.07 1.46 3.01
CA TYR A 13 7.09 1.19 4.03
C TYR A 13 7.09 -0.23 4.62
N PRO A 14 7.03 -1.30 3.81
CA PRO A 14 6.83 -2.68 4.30
C PRO A 14 7.98 -3.23 5.15
N ASP A 15 9.16 -2.59 5.13
CA ASP A 15 10.30 -2.98 5.97
C ASP A 15 10.23 -2.35 7.38
N LEU A 16 9.45 -1.28 7.55
CA LEU A 16 9.33 -0.52 8.81
C LEU A 16 7.95 -0.67 9.45
N MET A 17 6.90 -0.81 8.63
CA MET A 17 5.50 -0.94 9.04
C MET A 17 5.06 -2.41 8.88
N ASN A 18 5.65 -3.30 9.70
CA ASN A 18 5.53 -4.76 9.54
C ASN A 18 5.21 -5.56 10.82
N ILE A 19 4.87 -4.91 11.94
CA ILE A 19 4.70 -5.60 13.22
C ILE A 19 3.26 -6.04 13.52
N TYR A 20 2.28 -5.63 12.71
CA TYR A 20 0.85 -5.93 12.96
C TYR A 20 0.20 -6.74 11.83
N ALA A 21 0.79 -7.90 11.55
CA ALA A 21 0.24 -8.90 10.61
C ALA A 21 0.09 -8.41 9.16
N ASP A 22 0.97 -7.52 8.73
CA ASP A 22 0.90 -6.85 7.43
C ASP A 22 1.01 -7.80 6.24
N ARG A 23 1.83 -8.83 6.36
CA ARG A 23 1.92 -9.92 5.38
C ARG A 23 0.64 -10.73 5.30
N GLY A 24 -0.12 -10.83 6.38
CA GLY A 24 -1.39 -11.56 6.47
C GLY A 24 -2.49 -10.88 5.65
N ASN A 25 -2.65 -9.56 5.81
CA ASN A 25 -3.62 -8.79 5.03
C ASN A 25 -3.38 -8.90 3.52
N ILE A 26 -2.12 -8.76 3.10
CA ILE A 26 -1.72 -8.91 1.70
C ILE A 26 -1.96 -10.33 1.18
N ALA A 27 -1.63 -11.35 1.97
CA ALA A 27 -1.88 -12.75 1.59
C ALA A 27 -3.38 -13.04 1.41
N VAL A 28 -4.21 -12.55 2.33
CA VAL A 28 -5.68 -12.69 2.25
C VAL A 28 -6.22 -11.94 1.03
N LEU A 29 -5.74 -10.72 0.76
CA LEU A 29 -6.18 -9.95 -0.40
C LEU A 29 -5.83 -10.67 -1.72
N ARG A 30 -4.61 -11.22 -1.84
CA ARG A 30 -4.20 -12.03 -2.98
C ARG A 30 -5.10 -13.26 -3.18
N ALA A 31 -5.32 -14.05 -2.11
CA ALA A 31 -6.17 -15.23 -2.17
C ALA A 31 -7.61 -14.88 -2.61
N ARG A 32 -8.16 -13.76 -2.10
CA ARG A 32 -9.49 -13.29 -2.48
C ARG A 32 -9.60 -12.89 -3.94
N CYS A 33 -8.53 -12.31 -4.51
CA CYS A 33 -8.46 -11.99 -5.94
C CYS A 33 -8.43 -13.26 -6.78
N GLU A 34 -7.60 -14.23 -6.40
CA GLU A 34 -7.49 -15.53 -7.07
C GLU A 34 -8.83 -16.26 -7.14
N TRP A 35 -9.57 -16.34 -6.01
CA TRP A 35 -10.91 -16.97 -5.97
C TRP A 35 -11.94 -16.30 -6.88
N ARG A 36 -11.68 -15.08 -7.34
CA ARG A 36 -12.57 -14.30 -8.21
C ARG A 36 -12.03 -14.18 -9.64
N GLY A 37 -10.91 -14.83 -9.95
CA GLY A 37 -10.24 -14.68 -11.25
C GLY A 37 -9.73 -13.26 -11.51
N ILE A 38 -9.31 -12.54 -10.45
CA ILE A 38 -8.71 -11.21 -10.50
C ILE A 38 -7.20 -11.38 -10.34
N GLY A 39 -6.41 -10.77 -11.24
CA GLY A 39 -4.95 -10.74 -11.13
C GLY A 39 -4.50 -9.94 -9.92
N PHE A 40 -3.28 -10.17 -9.41
CA PHE A 40 -2.78 -9.47 -8.24
C PHE A 40 -1.31 -9.09 -8.41
N GLU A 41 -1.02 -7.80 -8.34
CA GLU A 41 0.34 -7.26 -8.39
C GLU A 41 0.63 -6.52 -7.09
N LEU A 42 1.84 -6.71 -6.55
CA LEU A 42 2.29 -6.06 -5.32
C LEU A 42 3.60 -5.34 -5.59
N ALA A 43 3.58 -4.02 -5.41
CA ALA A 43 4.74 -3.15 -5.36
C ALA A 43 4.99 -2.68 -3.91
N ALA A 44 6.13 -2.06 -3.69
CA ALA A 44 6.50 -1.44 -2.42
C ALA A 44 7.01 -0.02 -2.66
N SER A 45 6.85 0.86 -1.67
CA SER A 45 7.48 2.18 -1.64
C SER A 45 8.01 2.47 -0.24
N GLY A 46 9.32 2.50 -0.09
CA GLY A 46 10.05 2.68 1.17
C GLY A 46 10.45 4.12 1.48
N LEU A 47 11.37 4.30 2.43
CA LEU A 47 11.92 5.62 2.78
C LEU A 47 12.66 6.26 1.60
N GLY A 48 12.40 7.54 1.33
CA GLY A 48 13.04 8.30 0.25
C GLY A 48 12.58 7.91 -1.15
N GLU A 49 11.81 6.84 -1.31
CA GLU A 49 11.29 6.42 -2.61
C GLU A 49 10.07 7.25 -3.01
N PRO A 50 9.94 7.60 -4.30
CA PRO A 50 8.77 8.30 -4.80
C PRO A 50 7.54 7.39 -4.79
N LEU A 51 6.36 8.00 -4.87
CA LEU A 51 5.09 7.30 -5.04
C LEU A 51 4.43 7.72 -6.35
N GLU A 52 4.23 6.77 -7.25
CA GLU A 52 3.51 7.01 -8.50
C GLU A 52 2.01 6.91 -8.27
N GLU A 53 1.37 8.07 -8.30
CA GLU A 53 -0.01 8.24 -7.91
C GLU A 53 -1.04 7.50 -8.80
N ALA A 54 -0.72 7.23 -10.07
CA ALA A 54 -1.60 6.53 -11.02
C ALA A 54 -1.23 5.04 -11.25
N ALA A 55 -0.17 4.57 -10.59
CA ALA A 55 0.37 3.22 -10.80
C ALA A 55 -0.40 2.13 -10.03
N HIS A 56 -1.20 2.49 -9.03
CA HIS A 56 -1.81 1.53 -8.10
C HIS A 56 -3.30 1.80 -7.85
N ASP A 57 -4.04 0.72 -7.62
CA ASP A 57 -5.47 0.73 -7.33
C ASP A 57 -5.75 0.72 -5.82
N LEU A 58 -4.79 0.19 -5.03
CA LEU A 58 -4.87 0.13 -3.58
C LEU A 58 -3.50 0.43 -2.95
N PHE A 59 -3.50 1.29 -1.93
CA PHE A 59 -2.36 1.52 -1.06
C PHE A 59 -2.60 0.85 0.28
N TYR A 60 -1.59 0.14 0.77
CA TYR A 60 -1.61 -0.55 2.05
C TYR A 60 -0.54 0.01 2.96
N ILE A 61 -0.88 0.36 4.20
CA ILE A 61 0.11 0.69 5.23
C ILE A 61 -0.23 -0.04 6.53
N GLY A 62 0.78 -0.74 7.03
CA GLY A 62 0.73 -1.45 8.30
C GLY A 62 0.99 -0.56 9.50
N GLY A 63 1.28 -1.17 10.65
CA GLY A 63 1.83 -0.47 11.80
C GLY A 63 3.29 -0.88 12.05
N GLY A 64 4.09 0.06 12.57
CA GLY A 64 5.50 -0.13 12.89
C GLY A 64 5.80 0.08 14.38
N GLN A 65 7.06 -0.04 14.79
CA GLN A 65 7.49 0.42 16.12
C GLN A 65 7.47 1.95 16.18
N ASP A 66 7.26 2.55 17.36
CA ASP A 66 7.17 4.01 17.53
C ASP A 66 8.32 4.78 16.86
N ARG A 67 9.56 4.30 17.02
CA ARG A 67 10.75 4.90 16.41
C ARG A 67 10.67 4.92 14.88
N ASP A 68 10.23 3.82 14.30
CA ASP A 68 10.15 3.65 12.85
C ASP A 68 8.97 4.43 12.28
N GLN A 69 7.84 4.48 12.99
CA GLN A 69 6.68 5.31 12.63
C GLN A 69 7.04 6.80 12.58
N VAL A 70 7.86 7.30 13.50
CA VAL A 70 8.33 8.70 13.44
C VAL A 70 9.14 8.98 12.18
N ALA A 71 10.00 8.06 11.75
CA ALA A 71 10.76 8.20 10.52
C ALA A 71 9.84 8.14 9.28
N VAL A 72 8.91 7.18 9.26
CA VAL A 72 7.90 7.01 8.21
C VAL A 72 7.02 8.26 8.07
N ALA A 73 6.51 8.81 9.17
CA ALA A 73 5.66 9.99 9.14
C ALA A 73 6.38 11.21 8.55
N ARG A 74 7.65 11.43 8.92
CA ARG A 74 8.47 12.53 8.37
C ARG A 74 8.69 12.37 6.86
N ASP A 75 9.06 11.16 6.44
CA ASP A 75 9.25 10.86 5.02
C ASP A 75 7.95 10.98 4.23
N MET A 76 6.83 10.46 4.75
CA MET A 76 5.53 10.50 4.08
C MET A 76 5.09 11.94 3.82
N VAL A 77 5.24 12.84 4.82
CA VAL A 77 4.95 14.27 4.65
C VAL A 77 5.84 14.90 3.58
N ALA A 78 7.12 14.51 3.53
CA ALA A 78 8.10 15.08 2.60
C ALA A 78 7.98 14.55 1.16
N THR A 79 7.63 13.28 0.98
CA THR A 79 7.80 12.58 -0.32
C THR A 79 6.53 11.97 -0.88
N LYS A 80 5.52 11.64 -0.07
CA LYS A 80 4.36 10.84 -0.52
C LYS A 80 2.99 11.49 -0.33
N ARG A 81 2.86 12.47 0.58
CA ARG A 81 1.58 13.11 0.96
C ARG A 81 0.74 13.50 -0.25
N ASP A 82 1.30 14.32 -1.13
CA ASP A 82 0.54 14.89 -2.24
C ASP A 82 0.16 13.81 -3.28
N ALA A 83 1.02 12.81 -3.48
CA ALA A 83 0.75 11.68 -4.37
C ALA A 83 -0.37 10.77 -3.81
N ILE A 84 -0.36 10.50 -2.50
CA ILE A 84 -1.41 9.71 -1.83
C ILE A 84 -2.76 10.43 -1.96
N HIS A 85 -2.83 11.74 -1.65
CA HIS A 85 -4.06 12.50 -1.79
C HIS A 85 -4.60 12.44 -3.23
N ARG A 86 -3.75 12.71 -4.23
CA ARG A 86 -4.16 12.64 -5.64
C ARG A 86 -4.59 11.23 -6.07
N ALA A 87 -3.98 10.18 -5.53
CA ALA A 87 -4.38 8.81 -5.83
C ALA A 87 -5.77 8.49 -5.28
N VAL A 88 -6.04 8.87 -4.03
CA VAL A 88 -7.36 8.70 -3.40
C VAL A 88 -8.43 9.53 -4.11
N ASP A 89 -8.12 10.78 -4.49
CA ASP A 89 -9.05 11.64 -5.25
C ASP A 89 -9.44 11.06 -6.61
N ARG A 90 -8.57 10.24 -7.21
CA ARG A 90 -8.86 9.48 -8.45
C ARG A 90 -9.56 8.16 -8.22
N GLY A 91 -9.84 7.78 -6.97
CA GLY A 91 -10.57 6.57 -6.62
C GLY A 91 -9.71 5.38 -6.19
N ALA A 92 -8.41 5.56 -5.96
CA ALA A 92 -7.61 4.51 -5.34
C ALA A 92 -8.06 4.26 -3.89
N ALA A 93 -8.06 3.00 -3.47
CA ALA A 93 -8.37 2.63 -2.09
C ALA A 93 -7.14 2.78 -1.18
N LEU A 94 -7.36 3.13 0.09
CA LEU A 94 -6.33 3.14 1.14
C LEU A 94 -6.78 2.22 2.28
N LEU A 95 -5.94 1.24 2.62
CA LEU A 95 -6.10 0.39 3.80
C LEU A 95 -4.95 0.67 4.77
N ALA A 96 -5.29 1.28 5.90
CA ALA A 96 -4.37 1.61 6.97
C ALA A 96 -4.67 0.78 8.23
N VAL A 97 -3.64 0.28 8.90
CA VAL A 97 -3.76 -0.59 10.07
C VAL A 97 -2.91 -0.07 11.23
N CYS A 98 -3.55 0.11 12.39
CA CYS A 98 -2.91 0.58 13.62
C CYS A 98 -2.24 1.96 13.46
N GLY A 99 -0.90 2.02 13.41
CA GLY A 99 -0.15 3.28 13.29
C GLY A 99 -0.02 3.82 11.86
N GLY A 100 -0.46 3.04 10.86
CA GLY A 100 -0.50 3.46 9.46
C GLY A 100 -1.57 4.49 9.15
#